data_AF-A0A258CWB5-F1
#
_entry.id   AF-A0A258CWB5-F1
#
_cell.length_a   1.000
_cell.length_b   1.000
_cell.length_c   1.000
_cell.angle_alpha   90.00
_cell.angle_beta   90.00
_cell.angle_gamma   90.00
#
_symmetry.space_group_name_H-M   'P 1'
#
loop_
_entity.id
_entity.type
_entity.pdbx_description
1 polymer ?
#
loop_
_entity_poly.entity_id
_entity_poly.type
_entity_poly.pdbx_seq_one_letter_code
_entity_poly.pdbx_strand_id
1 'polypeptide(L)'
;ELRAALEPVLQKYGVDLVLQGHDHTYARGRKGGPVYVVSVAGPKQYMGGERGWATRKATGVQLFQAISVDGGELTYKAYTATGALYDAFRLSKPTRGKPARLIDLAPKSDELDLKRAP
;
A
#
# COMPACT_ATOMS: atom_id res chain seq x y z
N GLU A 1 9.65 -14.20 10.73
CA GLU A 1 8.76 -15.00 11.60
C GLU A 1 7.28 -14.63 11.43
N LEU A 2 6.87 -13.37 11.66
CA LEU A 2 5.45 -12.97 11.58
C LEU A 2 4.78 -13.23 10.22
N ARG A 3 5.45 -12.88 9.11
CA ARG A 3 4.93 -13.14 7.76
C ARG A 3 4.69 -14.62 7.51
N ALA A 4 5.63 -15.49 7.88
CA ALA A 4 5.52 -16.92 7.66
C ALA A 4 4.33 -17.54 8.41
N ALA A 5 3.99 -16.99 9.57
CA ALA A 5 2.81 -17.42 10.34
C ALA A 5 1.50 -16.84 9.79
N LEU A 6 1.47 -15.56 9.40
CA LEU A 6 0.24 -14.88 9.00
C LEU A 6 -0.13 -15.06 7.53
N GLU A 7 0.84 -15.09 6.62
CA GLU A 7 0.60 -15.16 5.17
C GLU A 7 -0.27 -16.37 4.77
N PRO A 8 -0.06 -17.60 5.29
CA PRO A 8 -0.94 -18.73 5.00
C PRO A 8 -2.38 -18.52 5.47
N VAL A 9 -2.57 -17.89 6.63
CA VAL A 9 -3.91 -17.59 7.19
C VAL A 9 -4.61 -16.54 6.33
N LEU A 10 -3.92 -15.45 6.00
CA LEU A 10 -4.45 -14.38 5.15
C LEU A 10 -4.87 -14.91 3.77
N GLN A 11 -4.05 -15.80 3.18
CA GLN A 11 -4.38 -16.44 1.91
C GLN A 11 -5.55 -17.41 2.03
N LYS A 12 -5.59 -18.25 3.08
CA LYS A 12 -6.68 -19.22 3.32
C LYS A 12 -8.04 -18.53 3.40
N TYR A 13 -8.11 -17.36 4.03
CA TYR A 13 -9.36 -16.60 4.17
C TYR A 13 -9.59 -15.57 3.06
N GLY A 14 -8.72 -15.53 2.04
CA GLY A 14 -8.87 -14.68 0.87
C GLY A 14 -8.86 -13.19 1.20
N VAL A 15 -7.97 -12.76 2.11
CA VAL A 15 -7.75 -11.34 2.42
C VAL A 15 -7.16 -10.65 1.19
N ASP A 16 -7.71 -9.48 0.85
CA ASP A 16 -7.32 -8.74 -0.37
C ASP A 16 -6.36 -7.58 -0.07
N LEU A 17 -6.43 -6.99 1.13
CA LEU A 17 -5.62 -5.84 1.55
C LEU A 17 -5.19 -5.98 3.01
N VAL A 18 -3.91 -5.70 3.27
CA VAL A 18 -3.32 -5.62 4.61
C VAL A 18 -2.72 -4.24 4.80
N LEU A 19 -3.15 -3.54 5.85
CA LEU A 19 -2.67 -2.21 6.21
C LEU A 19 -1.80 -2.31 7.47
N GLN A 20 -0.61 -1.73 7.41
CA GLN A 20 0.34 -1.69 8.51
C GLN A 20 0.92 -0.29 8.68
N GLY A 21 1.34 0.01 9.90
CA GLY A 21 2.14 1.18 10.23
C GLY A 21 3.52 0.74 10.70
N HIS A 22 3.96 1.29 11.84
CA HIS A 22 5.25 1.03 12.50
C HIS A 22 6.45 1.58 11.73
N ASP A 23 6.66 1.19 10.48
CA ASP A 23 7.74 1.80 9.69
C ASP A 23 7.34 3.22 9.29
N HIS A 24 8.27 4.15 9.49
CA HIS A 24 8.08 5.56 9.18
C HIS A 24 8.42 5.87 7.71
N THR A 25 7.82 5.09 6.82
CA THR A 25 7.94 5.17 5.36
C THR A 25 6.66 4.67 4.71
N TYR A 26 6.51 4.89 3.41
CA TYR A 26 5.46 4.27 2.61
C TYR A 26 5.99 3.12 1.77
N ALA A 27 5.24 2.02 1.70
CA ALA A 27 5.48 0.95 0.73
C ALA A 27 4.20 0.19 0.41
N ARG A 28 3.95 -0.05 -0.88
CA ARG A 28 2.90 -0.94 -1.39
C ARG A 28 3.52 -2.04 -2.22
N GLY A 29 2.99 -3.26 -2.10
CA GLY A 29 3.39 -4.38 -2.95
C GLY A 29 2.50 -5.61 -2.79
N ARG A 30 2.68 -6.59 -3.68
CA ARG A 30 1.90 -7.84 -3.70
C ARG A 30 2.76 -9.00 -4.18
N LYS A 31 2.59 -10.17 -3.57
CA LYS A 31 3.21 -11.44 -4.02
C LYS A 31 2.18 -12.58 -4.03
N GLY A 32 1.28 -12.58 -5.01
CA GLY A 32 0.26 -13.63 -5.19
C GLY A 32 -0.93 -13.62 -4.22
N GLY A 33 -0.79 -13.01 -3.04
CA GLY A 33 -1.86 -12.87 -2.02
C GLY A 33 -2.43 -11.46 -1.92
N PRO A 34 -2.71 -10.94 -0.70
CA PRO A 34 -3.19 -9.58 -0.52
C PRO A 34 -2.18 -8.55 -1.01
N VAL A 35 -2.67 -7.34 -1.27
CA VAL A 35 -1.82 -6.15 -1.32
C VAL A 35 -1.41 -5.80 0.10
N TYR A 36 -0.12 -5.61 0.33
CA TYR A 36 0.42 -5.13 1.59
C TYR A 36 0.75 -3.66 1.43
N VAL A 37 0.30 -2.85 2.39
CA VAL A 37 0.64 -1.44 2.48
C VAL A 37 1.17 -1.12 3.86
N VAL A 38 2.33 -0.48 3.89
CA VAL A 38 2.90 0.17 5.06
C VAL A 38 2.81 1.68 4.85
N SER A 39 2.27 2.42 5.81
CA SER A 39 2.12 3.87 5.71
C SER A 39 2.27 4.56 7.05
N VAL A 40 2.59 5.85 7.01
CA VAL A 40 2.75 6.70 8.18
C VAL A 40 2.10 8.07 7.93
N ALA A 41 1.18 8.45 8.81
CA ALA A 41 0.59 9.79 8.83
C ALA A 41 1.38 10.76 9.74
N GLY A 42 2.24 10.23 10.61
CA GLY A 42 3.01 11.02 11.58
C GLY A 42 4.26 11.69 10.99
N PRO A 43 4.79 12.72 11.66
CA PRO A 43 5.88 13.55 11.15
C PRO A 43 7.26 12.90 11.22
N LYS A 44 7.44 11.83 12.02
CA LYS A 44 8.72 11.13 12.12
C LYS A 44 8.90 10.28 10.86
N GLN A 45 10.03 10.45 10.17
CA GLN A 45 10.33 9.84 8.87
C GLN A 45 11.74 9.23 8.87
N TYR A 46 11.94 8.15 8.13
CA TYR A 46 13.25 7.49 7.98
C TYR A 46 13.71 7.46 6.51
N MET A 47 15.04 7.48 6.30
CA MET A 47 15.63 7.13 5.01
C MET A 47 15.38 5.63 4.79
N GLY A 48 14.34 5.30 4.05
CA GLY A 48 13.93 3.91 3.81
C GLY A 48 15.07 3.05 3.22
N GLY A 49 15.06 1.75 3.57
CA GLY A 49 15.93 0.76 2.95
C GLY A 49 15.40 0.28 1.60
N GLU A 50 16.19 -0.54 0.88
CA GLU A 50 15.69 -1.22 -0.31
C GLU A 50 14.53 -2.15 0.05
N ARG A 51 13.40 -1.96 -0.65
CA ARG A 51 12.22 -2.83 -0.56
C ARG A 51 11.96 -3.44 -1.93
N GLY A 52 12.72 -4.46 -2.31
CA GLY A 52 12.60 -5.14 -3.61
C GLY A 52 11.25 -5.82 -3.88
N TRP A 53 10.39 -5.94 -2.85
CA TRP A 53 9.02 -6.44 -2.98
C TRP A 53 7.99 -5.35 -3.30
N ALA A 54 8.34 -4.08 -3.06
CA ALA A 54 7.41 -2.97 -3.17
C ALA A 54 7.36 -2.47 -4.62
N THR A 55 6.15 -2.26 -5.12
CA THR A 55 5.86 -1.71 -6.45
C THR A 55 5.69 -0.20 -6.43
N ARG A 56 5.46 0.39 -5.24
CA ARG A 56 5.47 1.83 -4.99
C ARG A 56 5.99 2.10 -3.58
N LYS A 57 6.90 3.05 -3.40
CA LYS A 57 7.54 3.39 -2.12
C LYS A 57 7.61 4.90 -1.95
N ALA A 58 7.68 5.39 -0.73
CA ALA A 58 7.99 6.79 -0.46
C ALA A 58 8.72 6.94 0.87
N THR A 59 9.56 7.95 1.00
CA THR A 59 10.19 8.36 2.26
C THR A 59 10.08 9.88 2.43
N GLY A 60 10.03 10.37 3.66
CA GLY A 60 10.00 11.81 3.93
C GLY A 60 8.68 12.51 3.67
N VAL A 61 7.63 11.74 3.43
CA VAL A 61 6.31 12.26 3.11
C VAL A 61 5.31 11.67 4.09
N GLN A 62 4.51 12.55 4.70
CA GLN A 62 3.34 12.14 5.47
C GLN A 62 2.23 11.79 4.50
N LEU A 63 1.64 10.61 4.66
CA LEU A 63 0.55 10.16 3.82
C LEU A 63 -0.66 9.75 4.67
N PHE A 64 -1.85 10.18 4.26
CA PHE A 64 -3.12 9.63 4.75
C PHE A 64 -3.82 8.86 3.65
N GLN A 65 -4.74 7.97 4.03
CA GLN A 65 -5.38 7.04 3.11
C GLN A 65 -6.89 7.26 3.08
N ALA A 66 -7.45 7.38 1.88
CA ALA A 66 -8.88 7.28 1.65
C ALA A 66 -9.18 5.92 1.00
N ILE A 67 -10.02 5.13 1.67
CA ILE A 67 -10.38 3.78 1.22
C ILE A 67 -11.89 3.72 1.10
N SER A 68 -12.38 3.36 -0.08
CA SER A 68 -13.81 3.17 -0.35
C SER A 68 -14.06 1.72 -0.79
N VAL A 69 -15.15 1.13 -0.31
CA VAL A 69 -15.60 -0.20 -0.73
C VAL A 69 -17.03 -0.06 -1.22
N ASP A 70 -17.28 -0.54 -2.43
CA ASP A 70 -18.60 -0.58 -3.05
C ASP A 70 -18.77 -1.91 -3.79
N GLY A 71 -19.67 -2.76 -3.29
CA GLY A 71 -19.88 -4.10 -3.79
C GLY A 71 -18.58 -4.91 -3.87
N GLY A 72 -18.22 -5.33 -5.08
CA GLY A 72 -17.01 -6.09 -5.37
C GLY A 72 -15.75 -5.24 -5.58
N GLU A 73 -15.81 -3.93 -5.39
CA GLU A 73 -14.71 -3.02 -5.70
C GLU A 73 -14.21 -2.30 -4.43
N LEU A 74 -12.89 -2.35 -4.19
CA LEU A 74 -12.21 -1.51 -3.22
C LEU A 74 -11.30 -0.54 -3.97
N THR A 75 -11.40 0.75 -3.67
CA THR A 75 -10.46 1.76 -4.15
C THR A 75 -9.64 2.30 -2.98
N TYR A 76 -8.32 2.26 -3.15
CA TYR A 76 -7.36 2.82 -2.22
C TYR A 76 -6.71 4.04 -2.85
N LYS A 77 -6.58 5.12 -2.08
CA LYS A 77 -5.82 6.32 -2.45
C LYS A 77 -4.97 6.78 -1.27
N ALA A 78 -3.69 7.04 -1.51
CA ALA A 78 -2.81 7.69 -0.55
C ALA A 78 -2.55 9.13 -0.98
N TYR A 79 -2.73 10.07 -0.07
CA TYR A 79 -2.57 11.50 -0.29
C TYR A 79 -1.48 12.05 0.61
N THR A 80 -0.71 13.03 0.10
CA THR A 80 0.17 13.87 0.93
C THR A 80 -0.65 14.68 1.92
N ALA A 81 -0.02 15.20 2.98
CA ALA A 81 -0.66 16.12 3.92
C ALA A 81 -1.24 17.38 3.24
N THR A 82 -0.74 17.75 2.06
CA THR A 82 -1.26 18.86 1.23
C THR A 82 -2.42 18.47 0.32
N GLY A 83 -2.86 17.21 0.33
CA GLY A 83 -3.96 16.70 -0.48
C GLY A 83 -3.58 16.23 -1.89
N ALA A 84 -2.28 16.20 -2.23
CA ALA A 84 -1.83 15.68 -3.52
C ALA A 84 -1.92 14.15 -3.54
N LEU A 85 -2.48 13.58 -4.61
CA LEU A 85 -2.55 12.12 -4.77
C LEU A 85 -1.14 11.57 -5.02
N TYR A 86 -0.70 10.65 -4.16
CA TYR A 86 0.61 10.03 -4.26
C TYR A 86 0.54 8.62 -4.87
N ASP A 87 -0.39 7.80 -4.42
CA ASP A 87 -0.56 6.42 -4.89
C ASP A 87 -2.04 6.06 -4.93
N ALA A 88 -2.42 5.17 -5.83
CA ALA A 88 -3.78 4.67 -5.92
C ALA A 88 -3.82 3.29 -6.55
N PHE A 89 -4.77 2.48 -6.11
CA PHE A 89 -5.09 1.23 -6.77
C PHE A 89 -6.54 0.83 -6.53
N ARG A 90 -7.02 -0.10 -7.35
CA ARG A 90 -8.32 -0.74 -7.19
C ARG A 90 -8.15 -2.25 -7.05
N LEU A 91 -8.94 -2.85 -6.17
CA LEU A 91 -9.09 -4.30 -6.03
C LEU A 91 -10.50 -4.68 -6.47
N SER A 92 -10.58 -5.43 -7.56
CA SER A 92 -11.85 -5.93 -8.12
C SER A 92 -12.05 -7.40 -7.77
N LYS A 93 -13.15 -7.70 -7.08
CA LYS A 93 -13.53 -9.03 -6.58
C LYS A 93 -15.05 -9.22 -6.73
N PRO A 94 -15.55 -9.43 -7.96
CA PRO A 94 -16.97 -9.64 -8.22
C PRO A 94 -17.51 -10.93 -7.61
N THR A 95 -16.63 -11.90 -7.30
CA THR A 95 -17.01 -13.19 -6.72
C THR A 95 -16.18 -13.46 -5.46
N ARG A 96 -16.88 -13.73 -4.34
CA ARG A 96 -16.26 -14.10 -3.07
C ARG A 96 -15.45 -15.39 -3.22
N GLY A 97 -14.31 -15.47 -2.51
CA GLY A 97 -13.42 -16.63 -2.54
C GLY A 97 -12.45 -16.68 -3.73
N LYS A 98 -12.58 -15.79 -4.72
CA LYS A 98 -11.54 -15.58 -5.74
C LYS A 98 -10.57 -14.48 -5.30
N PRO A 99 -9.28 -14.54 -5.67
CA PRO A 99 -8.35 -13.44 -5.40
C PRO A 99 -8.82 -12.16 -6.09
N ALA A 100 -8.74 -11.01 -5.41
CA ALA A 100 -9.01 -9.74 -6.07
C ALA A 100 -7.99 -9.46 -7.18
N ARG A 101 -8.48 -8.90 -8.29
CA ARG A 101 -7.65 -8.35 -9.36
C ARG A 101 -7.17 -6.96 -8.94
N LEU A 102 -5.85 -6.80 -8.85
CA LEU A 102 -5.21 -5.50 -8.64
C LEU A 102 -5.15 -4.74 -9.96
N ILE A 103 -5.65 -3.51 -9.94
CA ILE A 103 -5.54 -2.53 -11.02
C ILE A 103 -4.75 -1.35 -10.45
N ASP A 104 -3.57 -1.11 -10.99
CA ASP A 104 -2.74 0.03 -10.58
C ASP A 104 -3.33 1.32 -11.17
N LEU A 105 -3.58 2.30 -10.31
CA LEU A 105 -4.12 3.61 -10.66
C LEU A 105 -3.18 4.73 -10.22
N ALA A 106 -1.95 4.39 -9.84
CA ALA A 106 -1.02 5.34 -9.28
C ALA A 106 -0.67 6.42 -10.32
N PRO A 107 -0.49 7.68 -9.89
CA PRO A 107 0.04 8.71 -10.77
C PRO A 107 1.40 8.29 -11.33
N LYS A 108 1.70 8.70 -12.57
CA LYS A 108 3.00 8.48 -13.23
C LYS A 108 4.14 9.34 -12.67
N SER A 109 3.90 10.06 -11.57
CA SER A 109 4.93 10.82 -10.88
C SER A 109 5.98 9.88 -10.28
N ASP A 110 7.19 10.39 -10.11
CA ASP A 110 8.26 9.66 -9.46
C ASP A 110 7.92 9.30 -8.00
N GLU A 111 8.66 8.34 -7.46
CA GLU A 111 8.66 8.04 -6.03
C GLU A 111 9.31 9.19 -5.25
N LEU A 112 8.70 9.58 -4.12
CA LEU A 112 9.25 10.59 -3.23
C LEU A 112 10.33 9.96 -2.34
N ASP A 113 11.50 10.59 -2.25
CA ASP A 113 12.62 10.09 -1.48
C ASP A 113 13.36 11.22 -0.74
N LEU A 114 13.52 11.10 0.58
CA LEU A 114 14.31 11.97 1.43
C LEU A 114 15.74 12.17 0.93
N LYS A 115 16.34 11.15 0.32
CA LYS A 115 17.71 11.27 -0.22
C LYS A 115 17.80 12.16 -1.45
N ARG A 116 16.66 12.49 -2.08
CA ARG A 116 16.54 13.31 -3.29
C ARG A 116 15.95 14.71 -3.02
N ALA A 117 15.72 15.08 -1.75
CA ALA A 117 15.44 16.48 -1.43
C ALA A 117 16.73 17.30 -1.71
N PRO A 118 16.62 18.47 -2.37
CA PRO A 118 17.78 19.33 -2.66
C PRO A 118 18.52 19.76 -1.39
#